data_AF-A0A3M0Z9I8-F1
#
_entry.id   AF-A0A3M0Z9I8-F1
#
_cell.length_a   1.000
_cell.length_b   1.000
_cell.length_c   1.000
_cell.angle_alpha   90.00
_cell.angle_beta   90.00
_cell.angle_gamma   90.00
#
_symmetry.space_group_name_H-M   'P 1'
#
loop_
_entity.id
_entity.type
_entity.pdbx_description
1 polymer ?
#
loop_
_entity_poly.entity_id
_entity_poly.type
_entity_poly.pdbx_seq_one_letter_code
_entity_poly.pdbx_strand_id
1 'polypeptide(L)'
;MVAPEGRHASGPRPARRPAALPSSPRRNQAMFSEPFTEQRRHTRLPLPPYFPAGSFHLETGEGPARRRYSYLRAWDVSASGIGLELPSPLEPGQAVTVRYTSREERLALAGEVVWCDRQGRPGGRPGLGRGAYRSYRVGVRFRPEAAEGSARLFLAVQAGLEPGAAIVS
;
A
#
# COMPACT_ATOMS: atom_id res chain seq x y z
N MET A 1 38.90 -11.22 -56.31
CA MET A 1 39.54 -12.50 -55.92
C MET A 1 38.54 -13.28 -55.10
N VAL A 2 38.14 -14.44 -55.63
CA VAL A 2 37.00 -15.26 -55.19
C VAL A 2 37.55 -16.64 -54.78
N ALA A 3 36.93 -17.23 -53.75
CA ALA A 3 37.03 -18.62 -53.25
C ALA A 3 38.27 -19.00 -52.41
N PRO A 4 38.20 -20.03 -51.52
CA PRO A 4 37.19 -21.10 -51.49
C PRO A 4 36.52 -21.44 -50.15
N GLU A 5 35.41 -22.16 -50.34
CA GLU A 5 34.56 -22.86 -49.40
C GLU A 5 35.32 -23.91 -48.56
N GLY A 6 35.05 -23.95 -47.27
CA GLY A 6 35.41 -25.06 -46.38
C GLY A 6 34.16 -25.81 -45.94
N ARG A 7 33.86 -26.92 -46.63
CA ARG A 7 32.84 -27.91 -46.22
C ARG A 7 33.43 -28.78 -45.11
N HIS A 8 32.77 -28.87 -43.96
CA HIS A 8 33.05 -29.92 -42.98
C HIS A 8 31.81 -30.72 -42.61
N ALA A 9 32.03 -32.03 -42.60
CA ALA A 9 31.10 -33.14 -42.57
C ALA A 9 30.17 -33.18 -41.36
N SER A 10 28.91 -33.53 -41.65
CA SER A 10 27.89 -33.96 -40.70
C SER A 10 28.11 -35.43 -40.34
N GLY A 11 28.57 -35.70 -39.11
CA GLY A 11 28.57 -37.05 -38.53
C GLY A 11 27.23 -37.38 -37.85
N PRO A 12 26.78 -38.65 -37.87
CA PRO A 12 25.53 -39.06 -37.23
C PRO A 12 25.65 -39.05 -35.70
N ARG A 13 24.69 -38.40 -35.02
CA ARG A 13 24.58 -38.38 -33.56
C ARG A 13 24.01 -39.71 -33.04
N PRO A 14 24.60 -40.32 -32.00
CA PRO A 14 24.05 -41.51 -31.35
C PRO A 14 22.80 -41.18 -30.52
N ALA A 15 21.79 -42.03 -30.62
CA ALA A 15 20.57 -42.02 -29.81
C ALA A 15 20.91 -42.21 -28.32
N ARG A 16 20.63 -41.20 -27.49
CA ARG A 16 20.66 -41.32 -26.03
C ARG A 16 19.25 -41.48 -25.48
N ARG A 17 19.12 -42.54 -24.68
CA ARG A 17 17.95 -43.02 -23.91
C ARG A 17 17.15 -41.91 -23.21
N PRO A 18 15.84 -42.12 -22.98
CA PRO A 18 15.04 -41.26 -22.12
C PRO A 18 15.50 -41.40 -20.66
N ALA A 19 15.91 -40.29 -20.05
CA ALA A 19 16.12 -40.20 -18.61
C ALA A 19 14.75 -40.15 -17.92
N ALA A 20 14.57 -41.04 -16.95
CA ALA A 20 13.40 -41.08 -16.08
C ALA A 20 13.20 -39.74 -15.36
N LEU A 21 11.95 -39.26 -15.35
CA LEU A 21 11.51 -38.10 -14.60
C LEU A 21 11.71 -38.37 -13.09
N PRO A 22 12.42 -37.52 -12.34
CA PRO A 22 12.26 -37.48 -10.90
C PRO A 22 10.89 -36.89 -10.58
N SER A 23 10.04 -37.70 -9.96
CA SER A 23 8.80 -37.29 -9.30
C SER A 23 9.13 -36.31 -8.18
N SER A 24 9.12 -35.02 -8.50
CA SER A 24 9.17 -33.96 -7.50
C SER A 24 7.99 -34.13 -6.53
N PRO A 25 8.22 -34.29 -5.22
CA PRO A 25 7.13 -34.14 -4.27
C PRO A 25 6.66 -32.69 -4.38
N ARG A 26 5.39 -32.50 -4.78
CA ARG A 26 4.67 -31.25 -4.59
C ARG A 26 4.64 -30.95 -3.09
N ARG A 27 5.69 -30.30 -2.60
CA ARG A 27 5.66 -29.64 -1.31
C ARG A 27 4.75 -28.43 -1.52
N ASN A 28 3.47 -28.63 -1.23
CA ASN A 28 2.51 -27.56 -1.00
C ASN A 28 3.09 -26.70 0.14
N GLN A 29 3.97 -25.76 -0.18
CA GLN A 29 4.08 -24.53 0.59
C GLN A 29 2.85 -23.70 0.25
N ALA A 30 1.70 -24.15 0.74
CA ALA A 30 0.79 -23.21 1.35
C ALA A 30 1.59 -22.64 2.52
N MET A 31 2.40 -21.61 2.26
CA MET A 31 2.70 -20.63 3.28
C MET A 31 1.33 -20.14 3.70
N PHE A 32 0.83 -20.74 4.77
CA PHE A 32 -0.17 -20.13 5.61
C PHE A 32 0.39 -18.75 5.91
N SER A 33 -0.12 -17.73 5.21
CA SER A 33 -0.16 -16.39 5.75
C SER A 33 -0.95 -16.55 7.04
N GLU A 34 -0.26 -16.82 8.14
CA GLU A 34 -0.89 -16.73 9.45
C GLU A 34 -1.54 -15.36 9.48
N PRO A 35 -2.86 -15.27 9.73
CA PRO A 35 -3.49 -13.98 9.87
C PRO A 35 -2.77 -13.31 11.03
N PHE A 36 -1.96 -12.30 10.70
CA PHE A 36 -1.23 -11.49 11.67
C PHE A 36 -2.28 -10.85 12.57
N THR A 37 -2.63 -11.56 13.64
CA THR A 37 -3.64 -11.16 14.62
C THR A 37 -2.91 -10.29 15.61
N GLU A 38 -2.36 -9.18 15.11
CA GLU A 38 -1.90 -8.12 15.98
C GLU A 38 -3.13 -7.59 16.70
N GLN A 39 -3.25 -8.00 17.97
CA GLN A 39 -4.33 -7.63 18.85
C GLN A 39 -4.33 -6.10 18.94
N ARG A 40 -5.32 -5.48 18.31
CA ARG A 40 -5.37 -4.02 18.16
C ARG A 40 -5.44 -3.40 19.55
N ARG A 41 -4.36 -2.72 19.96
CA ARG A 41 -4.27 -2.06 21.28
C ARG A 41 -5.13 -0.80 21.40
N HIS A 42 -5.55 -0.22 20.27
CA HIS A 42 -6.30 1.04 20.23
C HIS A 42 -7.55 0.92 19.37
N THR A 43 -8.65 1.48 19.87
CA THR A 43 -9.89 1.68 19.11
C THR A 43 -9.61 2.56 17.89
N ARG A 44 -10.22 2.20 16.75
CA ARG A 44 -10.15 2.96 15.51
C ARG A 44 -11.46 3.71 15.29
N LEU A 45 -11.35 4.99 15.02
CA LEU A 45 -12.43 5.87 14.62
C LEU A 45 -12.60 5.75 13.10
N PRO A 46 -13.72 5.19 12.60
CA PRO A 46 -13.98 5.13 11.17
C PRO A 46 -14.28 6.53 10.63
N LEU A 47 -13.78 6.84 9.43
CA LEU A 47 -14.07 8.11 8.76
C LEU A 47 -15.10 7.91 7.63
N PRO A 48 -16.01 8.89 7.43
CA PRO A 48 -16.89 8.88 6.27
C PRO A 48 -16.09 8.99 4.97
N PRO A 49 -16.64 8.55 3.82
CA PRO A 49 -15.97 8.67 2.52
C PRO A 49 -15.56 10.11 2.17
N TYR A 50 -16.32 11.08 2.65
CA TYR A 50 -16.02 12.50 2.55
C TYR A 50 -15.91 13.08 3.97
N PHE A 51 -14.71 13.52 4.34
CA PHE A 51 -14.42 14.13 5.62
C PHE A 51 -14.10 15.62 5.42
N PRO A 52 -15.04 16.54 5.72
CA PRO A 52 -14.89 17.96 5.37
C PRO A 52 -13.98 18.75 6.32
N ALA A 53 -13.75 18.26 7.54
CA ALA A 53 -13.03 19.01 8.57
C ALA A 53 -11.51 19.14 8.31
N GLY A 54 -10.95 18.36 7.39
CA GLY A 54 -9.55 18.48 7.01
C GLY A 54 -9.14 17.60 5.84
N SER A 55 -7.86 17.69 5.48
CA SER A 55 -7.28 16.92 4.38
C SER A 55 -6.05 16.14 4.84
N PHE A 56 -5.92 14.91 4.33
CA PHE A 56 -4.78 14.05 4.58
C PHE A 56 -3.84 14.05 3.38
N HIS A 57 -2.54 14.08 3.68
CA HIS A 57 -1.48 13.99 2.68
C HIS A 57 -0.44 12.99 3.19
N LEU A 58 0.26 12.34 2.27
CA LEU A 58 1.31 11.39 2.62
C LEU A 58 2.54 11.67 1.76
N GLU A 59 3.70 11.63 2.40
CA GLU A 59 4.99 11.83 1.75
C GLU A 59 5.89 10.63 2.03
N THR A 60 6.61 10.17 1.01
CA THR A 60 7.52 9.03 1.12
C THR A 60 8.89 9.36 0.56
N GLY A 61 9.95 8.81 1.16
CA GLY A 61 11.33 9.01 0.70
C GLY A 61 11.87 10.41 1.01
N GLU A 62 13.12 10.65 0.62
CA GLU A 62 13.84 11.89 0.89
C GLU A 62 14.45 12.46 -0.41
N GLY A 63 14.72 13.76 -0.39
CA GLY A 63 15.35 14.47 -1.50
C GLY A 63 14.63 14.28 -2.85
N PRO A 64 15.35 13.93 -3.94
CA PRO A 64 14.77 13.83 -5.28
C PRO A 64 13.84 12.63 -5.48
N ALA A 65 13.87 11.63 -4.59
CA ALA A 65 13.00 10.46 -4.64
C ALA A 65 11.66 10.69 -3.90
N ARG A 66 11.44 11.89 -3.34
CA ARG A 66 10.27 12.21 -2.55
C ARG A 66 9.00 12.14 -3.39
N ARG A 67 8.09 11.26 -3.03
CA ARG A 67 6.73 11.20 -3.60
C ARG A 67 5.76 11.87 -2.63
N ARG A 68 4.82 12.63 -3.17
CA ARG A 68 3.76 13.29 -2.40
C ARG A 68 2.39 12.91 -2.94
N TYR A 69 1.55 12.46 -2.03
CA TYR A 69 0.16 12.14 -2.26
C TYR A 69 -0.68 13.16 -1.50
N SER A 70 -1.58 13.84 -2.20
CA SER A 70 -2.39 14.92 -1.64
C SER A 70 -3.87 14.56 -1.67
N TYR A 71 -4.63 15.12 -0.72
CA TYR A 71 -6.09 14.93 -0.63
C TYR A 71 -6.49 13.45 -0.58
N LEU A 72 -5.78 12.68 0.23
CA LEU A 72 -6.04 11.27 0.42
C LEU A 72 -7.32 11.06 1.23
N ARG A 73 -8.06 10.03 0.85
CA ARG A 73 -9.15 9.51 1.69
C ARG A 73 -8.54 8.71 2.83
N ALA A 74 -8.95 9.03 4.05
CA ALA A 74 -8.70 8.20 5.22
C ALA A 74 -9.90 7.29 5.48
N TRP A 75 -9.64 6.02 5.75
CA TRP A 75 -10.64 5.02 6.11
C TRP A 75 -10.96 5.04 7.60
N ASP A 76 -9.90 5.19 8.41
CA ASP A 76 -9.97 5.16 9.86
C ASP A 76 -8.70 5.77 10.46
N VAL A 77 -8.79 6.23 11.71
CA VAL A 77 -7.67 6.76 12.50
C VAL A 77 -7.70 6.19 13.92
N SER A 78 -6.53 5.98 14.52
CA SER A 78 -6.35 5.70 15.95
C SER A 78 -5.23 6.55 16.51
N ALA A 79 -5.07 6.55 17.83
CA ALA A 79 -3.94 7.21 18.51
C ALA A 79 -2.55 6.73 18.02
N SER A 80 -2.48 5.53 17.42
CA SER A 80 -1.23 4.89 16.98
C SER A 80 -1.06 4.78 15.47
N GLY A 81 -2.06 5.16 14.66
CA GLY A 81 -1.95 4.98 13.22
C GLY A 81 -3.18 5.42 12.43
N ILE A 82 -3.10 5.25 11.11
CA ILE A 82 -4.13 5.67 10.16
C ILE A 82 -4.23 4.70 8.99
N GLY A 83 -5.44 4.48 8.48
CA GLY A 83 -5.68 3.78 7.21
C GLY A 83 -5.95 4.78 6.09
N LEU A 84 -5.15 4.79 5.03
CA LEU A 84 -5.26 5.71 3.89
C LEU A 84 -5.53 4.97 2.58
N GLU A 85 -6.21 5.62 1.65
CA GLU A 85 -6.38 5.15 0.27
C GLU A 85 -5.37 5.84 -0.67
N LEU A 86 -4.58 5.06 -1.41
CA LEU A 86 -3.54 5.56 -2.31
C LEU A 86 -3.72 5.04 -3.75
N PRO A 87 -3.23 5.77 -4.77
CA PRO A 87 -3.27 5.35 -6.17
C PRO A 87 -2.15 4.38 -6.58
N SER A 88 -1.14 4.22 -5.72
CA SER A 88 0.01 3.33 -5.96
C SER A 88 0.35 2.54 -4.70
N PRO A 89 0.90 1.32 -4.84
CA PRO A 89 1.33 0.54 -3.68
C PRO A 89 2.50 1.21 -2.97
N LEU A 90 2.62 0.93 -1.68
CA LEU A 90 3.80 1.24 -0.85
C LEU A 90 4.30 -0.06 -0.21
N GLU A 91 5.60 -0.13 0.04
CA GLU A 91 6.22 -1.30 0.64
C GLU A 91 6.02 -1.29 2.17
N PRO A 92 5.66 -2.42 2.81
CA PRO A 92 5.75 -2.54 4.26
C PRO A 92 7.18 -2.23 4.76
N GLY A 93 7.28 -1.55 5.90
CA GLY A 93 8.52 -1.03 6.45
C GLY A 93 8.96 0.34 5.89
N GLN A 94 8.30 0.83 4.83
CA GLN A 94 8.66 2.11 4.24
C GLN A 94 8.35 3.27 5.19
N ALA A 95 9.35 4.14 5.42
CA ALA A 95 9.19 5.35 6.20
C ALA A 95 8.34 6.39 5.44
N VAL A 96 7.39 6.99 6.15
CA VAL A 96 6.44 7.97 5.59
C VAL A 96 6.22 9.13 6.55
N THR A 97 5.80 10.27 6.01
CA THR A 97 5.26 11.38 6.80
C THR A 97 3.80 11.59 6.43
N VAL A 98 2.91 11.45 7.41
CA VAL A 98 1.49 11.76 7.25
C VAL A 98 1.27 13.20 7.66
N ARG A 99 0.64 13.99 6.78
CA ARG A 99 0.26 15.36 7.08
C ARG A 99 -1.24 15.50 7.16
N TYR A 100 -1.71 16.20 8.17
CA TYR A 100 -3.10 16.58 8.33
C TYR A 100 -3.21 18.10 8.37
N THR A 101 -4.14 18.64 7.59
CA THR A 101 -4.40 20.07 7.53
C THR A 101 -5.89 20.31 7.71
N SER A 102 -6.26 21.02 8.77
CA SER A 102 -7.59 21.57 9.02
C SER A 102 -7.52 23.11 9.05
N ARG A 103 -8.62 23.77 9.45
CA ARG A 103 -8.65 25.22 9.68
C ARG A 103 -7.78 25.63 10.87
N GLU A 104 -7.80 24.82 11.92
CA GLU A 104 -7.17 25.13 13.21
C GLU A 104 -5.78 24.51 13.36
N GLU A 105 -5.51 23.43 12.63
CA GLU A 105 -4.35 22.60 12.90
C GLU A 105 -3.63 22.15 11.64
N ARG A 106 -2.30 22.09 11.74
CA ARG A 106 -1.41 21.51 10.74
C ARG A 106 -0.45 20.58 11.45
N LEU A 107 -0.56 19.28 11.18
CA LEU A 107 0.25 18.24 11.79
C LEU A 107 1.09 17.55 10.73
N ALA A 108 2.31 17.16 11.10
CA ALA A 108 3.18 16.31 10.32
C ALA A 108 3.72 15.21 11.24
N LEU A 109 3.33 13.96 10.98
CA LEU A 109 3.60 12.82 11.82
C LEU A 109 4.48 11.82 11.07
N ALA A 110 5.63 11.49 11.65
CA ALA A 110 6.48 10.43 11.15
C ALA A 110 5.84 9.06 11.43
N GLY A 111 5.91 8.17 10.45
CA GLY A 111 5.34 6.83 10.53
C GLY A 111 6.02 5.84 9.62
N GLU A 112 5.47 4.63 9.61
CA GLU A 112 5.94 3.49 8.85
C GLU A 112 4.73 2.75 8.27
N VAL A 113 4.85 2.30 7.02
CA VAL A 113 3.84 1.44 6.40
C VAL A 113 3.89 0.05 7.06
N VAL A 114 2.78 -0.40 7.63
CA VAL A 114 2.68 -1.75 8.24
C VAL A 114 2.12 -2.75 7.24
N TRP A 115 1.18 -2.32 6.40
CA TRP A 115 0.56 -3.15 5.37
C TRP A 115 0.04 -2.29 4.22
N CYS A 116 -0.07 -2.89 3.04
CA CYS A 116 -0.59 -2.26 1.84
C CYS A 116 -1.36 -3.29 1.01
N ASP A 117 -2.68 -3.17 1.00
CA ASP A 117 -3.57 -4.10 0.32
C ASP A 117 -4.20 -3.45 -0.91
N ARG A 118 -4.07 -4.12 -2.05
CA ARG A 118 -4.77 -3.70 -3.28
C ARG A 118 -6.27 -3.82 -3.07
N GLN A 119 -6.98 -2.70 -3.22
CA GLN A 119 -8.43 -2.68 -3.26
C GLN A 119 -8.87 -3.05 -4.68
N GLY A 120 -9.51 -4.21 -4.83
CA GLY A 120 -10.28 -4.51 -6.03
C GLY A 120 -11.72 -4.04 -5.82
N ARG A 121 -12.38 -3.50 -6.86
CA ARG A 121 -13.85 -3.57 -6.88
C ARG A 121 -14.24 -5.03 -7.11
N PRO A 122 -14.85 -5.73 -6.15
CA PRO A 122 -15.50 -7.01 -6.45
C PRO A 122 -16.67 -6.67 -7.38
N GLY A 123 -16.65 -7.17 -8.61
CA GLY A 123 -17.73 -6.94 -9.57
C GLY A 123 -17.52 -5.80 -10.57
N GLY A 124 -16.27 -5.40 -10.86
CA GLY A 124 -16.00 -4.69 -12.11
C GLY A 124 -16.54 -5.53 -13.28
N ARG A 125 -17.57 -5.04 -13.99
CA ARG A 125 -18.20 -5.75 -15.10
C ARG A 125 -17.11 -6.22 -16.08
N PRO A 126 -17.05 -7.52 -16.43
CA PRO A 126 -16.19 -7.99 -17.50
C PRO A 126 -16.49 -7.18 -18.77
N GLY A 127 -15.49 -6.50 -19.33
CA GLY A 127 -15.63 -5.80 -20.62
C GLY A 127 -15.70 -4.27 -20.58
N LEU A 128 -15.81 -3.62 -19.41
CA LEU A 128 -15.70 -2.15 -19.31
C LEU A 128 -14.25 -1.71 -19.08
N GLY A 129 -13.49 -1.68 -20.18
CA GLY A 129 -12.30 -0.84 -20.37
C GLY A 129 -11.04 -1.19 -19.57
N ARG A 130 -9.88 -1.16 -20.25
CA ARG A 130 -8.52 -1.25 -19.67
C ARG A 130 -8.16 -0.03 -18.80
N GLY A 131 -8.93 0.27 -17.76
CA GLY A 131 -8.76 1.48 -16.96
C GLY A 131 -9.34 1.41 -15.55
N ALA A 132 -9.57 0.23 -14.99
CA ALA A 132 -10.02 0.09 -13.60
C ALA A 132 -9.01 0.76 -12.67
N TYR A 133 -9.40 1.90 -12.08
CA TYR A 133 -8.59 2.64 -11.12
C TYR A 133 -8.17 1.69 -10.01
N ARG A 134 -6.87 1.46 -9.87
CA ARG A 134 -6.32 0.61 -8.81
C ARG A 134 -6.12 1.51 -7.60
N SER A 135 -6.93 1.32 -6.56
CA SER A 135 -6.65 1.91 -5.26
C SER A 135 -6.01 0.88 -4.33
N TYR A 136 -5.23 1.36 -3.39
CA TYR A 136 -4.56 0.57 -2.37
C TYR A 136 -4.97 1.13 -1.02
N ARG A 137 -5.30 0.26 -0.08
CA ARG A 137 -5.49 0.65 1.31
C ARG A 137 -4.17 0.42 2.02
N VAL A 138 -3.66 1.45 2.67
CA VAL A 138 -2.37 1.44 3.34
C VAL A 138 -2.58 1.70 4.81
N GLY A 139 -2.06 0.83 5.66
CA GLY A 139 -1.99 1.06 7.10
C GLY A 139 -0.66 1.68 7.47
N VAL A 140 -0.70 2.87 8.08
CA VAL A 140 0.48 3.55 8.61
C VAL A 140 0.43 3.49 10.14
N ARG A 141 1.54 3.08 10.75
CA ARG A 141 1.78 3.18 12.19
C ARG A 141 2.62 4.41 12.46
N PHE A 142 2.18 5.25 13.39
CA PHE A 142 2.94 6.41 13.83
C PHE A 142 4.10 5.97 14.72
N ARG A 143 5.23 6.66 14.63
CA ARG A 143 6.35 6.38 15.52
C ARG A 143 6.06 6.91 16.94
N PRO A 144 6.62 6.29 18.00
CA PRO A 144 6.39 6.71 19.38
C PRO A 144 6.77 8.18 19.64
N GLU A 145 7.77 8.70 18.95
CA GLU A 145 8.20 10.11 19.07
C GLU A 145 7.13 11.08 18.56
N ALA A 146 6.17 10.60 17.77
CA ALA A 146 5.04 11.37 17.28
C ALA A 146 3.77 11.19 18.14
N ALA A 147 3.86 10.60 19.34
CA ALA A 147 2.70 10.25 20.17
C ALA A 147 1.81 11.46 20.53
N GLU A 148 2.41 12.61 20.88
CA GLU A 148 1.65 13.83 21.15
C GLU A 148 0.90 14.30 19.90
N GLY A 149 1.60 14.32 18.75
CA GLY A 149 1.00 14.72 17.49
C GLY A 149 -0.08 13.75 16.99
N SER A 150 0.07 12.45 17.23
CA SER A 150 -0.95 11.47 16.86
C SER A 150 -2.17 11.51 17.79
N ALA A 151 -1.99 11.82 19.07
CA ALA A 151 -3.09 12.10 19.98
C ALA A 151 -3.87 13.34 19.54
N ARG A 152 -3.16 14.42 19.19
CA ARG A 152 -3.78 15.65 18.65
C ARG A 152 -4.55 15.39 17.36
N LEU A 153 -3.95 14.64 16.42
CA LEU A 153 -4.64 14.22 15.20
C LEU A 153 -5.93 13.47 15.50
N PHE A 154 -5.87 12.50 16.42
CA PHE A 154 -7.04 11.69 16.78
C PHE A 154 -8.16 12.56 17.33
N LEU A 155 -7.85 13.48 18.25
CA LEU A 155 -8.82 14.41 18.83
C LEU A 155 -9.38 15.39 17.79
N ALA A 156 -8.54 15.93 16.91
CA ALA A 156 -8.98 16.85 15.84
C ALA A 156 -9.92 16.16 14.85
N VAL A 157 -9.62 14.92 14.47
CA VAL A 157 -10.50 14.13 13.60
C VAL A 157 -11.81 13.79 14.31
N GLN A 158 -11.75 13.39 15.58
CA GLN A 158 -12.93 13.11 16.39
C GLN A 158 -13.85 14.33 16.49
N ALA A 159 -13.31 15.49 16.84
CA ALA A 159 -14.07 16.74 16.90
C ALA A 159 -14.70 17.09 15.53
N GLY A 160 -13.99 16.83 14.44
CA GLY A 160 -14.50 17.06 13.08
C GLY A 160 -15.64 16.11 12.64
N LEU A 161 -15.90 15.03 13.38
CA LEU A 161 -17.04 14.13 13.13
C LEU A 161 -18.29 14.48 13.93
N GLU A 162 -18.18 15.34 14.96
CA GLU A 162 -19.32 15.71 15.79
C GLU A 162 -20.34 16.53 14.98
N PRO A 163 -21.63 16.18 15.02
CA PRO A 163 -22.68 16.87 14.29
C PRO A 163 -22.80 18.32 14.78
N GLY A 164 -22.46 19.27 13.92
CA GLY A 164 -22.47 20.72 14.22
C GLY A 164 -21.18 21.43 13.84
N ALA A 165 -20.05 20.72 13.72
CA ALA A 165 -18.78 21.30 13.29
C ALA A 165 -18.80 21.85 11.84
N ALA A 166 -19.78 21.45 11.02
CA ALA A 166 -19.85 21.76 9.59
C ALA A 166 -20.77 22.94 9.22
N ILE A 167 -21.46 23.58 10.18
CA ILE A 167 -22.49 24.61 9.88
C ILE A 167 -22.09 25.98 10.47
N VAL A 168 -20.91 26.47 10.13
CA VAL A 168 -20.63 27.92 10.14
C VAL A 168 -19.70 28.20 8.96
N SER A 169 -20.28 28.59 7.84
CA SER A 169 -19.58 29.13 6.66
C SER A 169 -20.41 30.27 6.10
#